data_AF-A0A0D2A8Q5-F1
#
_entry.id   AF-A0A0D2A8Q5-F1
#
_cell.length_a   1.000
_cell.length_b   1.000
_cell.length_c   1.000
_cell.angle_alpha   90.00
_cell.angle_beta   90.00
_cell.angle_gamma   90.00
#
_symmetry.space_group_name_H-M   'P 1'
#
loop_
_entity.id
_entity.type
_entity.pdbx_description
1 polymer ?
#
loop_
_entity_poly.entity_id
_entity_poly.type
_entity_poly.pdbx_seq_one_letter_code
_entity_poly.pdbx_strand_id
1 'polypeptide(L)'
;MGPSKYHDAEHKIIHSQQFILVRSFTDLMFGRKTASFTNGGMVMFCSTGSNSPAYPSFKLLLDKVRAQARGLSTTSPDFPLPRPFSKPDQRVLDLFAGAEGVKLVDLKGLTVPESKGYLEYFAKSGLLKAKLDDAKVAELRGFSAGGIVGELAKLGSRIRT
;
A
#
# COMPACT_ATOMS: atom_id res chain seq x y z
N MET A 1 -4.72 5.31 9.66
CA MET A 1 -6.13 4.96 9.92
C MET A 1 -6.26 4.37 11.33
N GLY A 2 -5.96 5.17 12.35
CA GLY A 2 -5.96 4.72 13.76
C GLY A 2 -5.90 5.94 14.71
N PRO A 3 -5.83 5.74 16.03
CA PRO A 3 -5.73 6.83 16.99
C PRO A 3 -4.48 7.67 16.73
N SER A 4 -4.61 9.00 16.89
CA SER A 4 -3.46 9.90 16.78
C SER A 4 -2.73 10.02 18.12
N LYS A 5 -1.67 10.83 18.17
CA LYS A 5 -0.98 11.19 19.42
C LYS A 5 -1.51 12.48 20.06
N TYR A 6 -2.48 13.15 19.44
CA TYR A 6 -3.04 14.38 19.97
C TYR A 6 -4.15 14.08 20.98
N HIS A 7 -4.29 14.98 21.94
CA HIS A 7 -5.29 14.92 22.99
C HIS A 7 -6.22 16.12 22.90
N ASP A 8 -7.48 15.91 23.26
CA ASP A 8 -8.48 16.96 23.42
C ASP A 8 -8.32 17.68 24.78
N ALA A 9 -9.11 18.73 25.03
CA ALA A 9 -9.17 19.46 26.30
C ALA A 9 -9.44 18.55 27.51
N GLU A 10 -10.22 17.47 27.30
CA GLU A 10 -10.50 16.43 28.31
C GLU A 10 -9.39 15.35 28.39
N HIS A 11 -8.24 15.57 27.78
CA HIS A 11 -7.11 14.62 27.69
C HIS A 11 -7.46 13.28 26.99
N LYS A 12 -8.55 13.22 26.23
CA LYS A 12 -8.94 12.05 25.42
C LYS A 12 -8.17 12.03 24.10
N ILE A 13 -7.73 10.85 23.68
CA ILE A 13 -6.99 10.69 22.40
C ILE A 13 -7.92 11.00 21.22
N ILE A 14 -7.47 11.90 20.35
CA ILE A 14 -8.16 12.29 19.13
C ILE A 14 -7.88 11.24 18.04
N HIS A 15 -8.92 10.79 17.33
CA HIS A 15 -8.76 9.84 16.23
C HIS A 15 -8.24 10.54 14.97
N SER A 16 -7.41 9.87 14.15
CA SER A 16 -6.80 10.53 12.99
C SER A 16 -7.83 11.05 11.98
N GLN A 17 -8.98 10.38 11.82
CA GLN A 17 -10.06 10.82 10.93
C GLN A 17 -10.87 12.02 11.46
N GLN A 18 -10.62 12.47 12.70
CA GLN A 18 -11.22 13.71 13.20
C GLN A 18 -10.45 14.94 12.72
N PHE A 19 -9.21 14.80 12.27
CA PHE A 19 -8.49 15.89 11.64
C PHE A 19 -9.07 16.23 10.28
N ILE A 20 -9.33 17.52 10.08
CA ILE A 20 -9.96 18.03 8.85
C ILE A 20 -9.20 17.59 7.59
N LEU A 21 -7.87 17.70 7.60
CA LEU A 21 -7.04 17.32 6.45
C LEU A 21 -7.21 15.85 6.09
N VAL A 22 -7.07 14.97 7.09
CA VAL A 22 -7.20 13.52 6.89
C VAL A 22 -8.61 13.17 6.43
N ARG A 23 -9.62 13.76 7.06
CA ARG A 23 -11.02 13.55 6.73
C ARG A 23 -11.34 13.98 5.30
N SER A 24 -10.91 15.17 4.88
CA SER A 24 -11.10 15.65 3.52
C SER A 24 -10.49 14.69 2.50
N PHE A 25 -9.30 14.16 2.74
CA PHE A 25 -8.68 13.17 1.86
C PHE A 25 -9.45 11.83 1.85
N THR A 26 -9.87 11.31 3.01
CA THR A 26 -10.64 10.07 3.06
C THR A 26 -12.02 10.22 2.44
N ASP A 27 -12.64 11.38 2.58
CA ASP A 27 -13.94 11.70 1.98
C ASP A 27 -13.81 11.87 0.46
N LEU A 28 -12.68 12.38 -0.05
CA LEU A 28 -12.42 12.39 -1.50
C LEU A 28 -12.27 10.98 -2.09
N MET A 29 -11.77 10.02 -1.30
CA MET A 29 -11.51 8.64 -1.77
C MET A 29 -12.70 7.70 -1.63
N PHE A 30 -13.33 7.74 -0.45
CA PHE A 30 -14.39 6.85 -0.04
C PHE A 30 -15.74 7.59 0.05
N GLY A 31 -15.80 8.88 -0.23
CA GLY A 31 -17.03 9.65 -0.15
C GLY A 31 -18.01 9.28 -1.25
N ARG A 32 -19.23 8.94 -0.86
CA ARG A 32 -20.25 8.43 -1.78
C ARG A 32 -20.91 9.48 -2.68
N LYS A 33 -20.68 10.80 -2.54
CA LYS A 33 -21.35 11.83 -3.41
C LYS A 33 -20.91 13.30 -3.32
N THR A 34 -20.24 13.77 -2.26
CA THR A 34 -20.12 15.24 -2.01
C THR A 34 -18.85 15.91 -2.50
N ALA A 35 -17.80 15.16 -2.83
CA ALA A 35 -16.49 15.73 -3.17
C ALA A 35 -15.94 15.13 -4.48
N SER A 36 -16.71 15.22 -5.55
CA SER A 36 -16.23 14.85 -6.88
C SER A 36 -15.54 16.04 -7.54
N PHE A 37 -14.40 15.81 -8.20
CA PHE A 37 -13.73 16.86 -8.98
C PHE A 37 -14.57 17.17 -10.21
N THR A 38 -15.11 18.39 -10.29
CA THR A 38 -15.93 18.84 -11.43
C THR A 38 -15.21 18.75 -12.77
N ASN A 39 -13.88 18.93 -12.77
CA ASN A 39 -13.03 18.87 -13.96
C ASN A 39 -12.38 17.49 -14.18
N GLY A 40 -12.76 16.48 -13.38
CA GLY A 40 -12.03 15.22 -13.29
C GLY A 40 -10.73 15.34 -12.49
N GLY A 41 -10.16 14.19 -12.15
CA GLY A 41 -8.95 14.09 -11.32
C GLY A 41 -8.74 12.66 -10.82
N MET A 42 -7.62 12.45 -10.13
CA MET A 42 -7.30 11.17 -9.51
C MET A 42 -6.81 11.40 -8.08
N VAL A 43 -7.33 10.62 -7.13
CA VAL A 43 -6.80 10.53 -5.78
C VAL A 43 -6.17 9.16 -5.61
N MET A 44 -4.93 9.13 -5.15
CA MET A 44 -4.19 7.89 -4.92
C MET A 44 -3.70 7.85 -3.49
N PHE A 45 -3.89 6.70 -2.84
CA PHE A 45 -3.33 6.42 -1.51
C PHE A 45 -2.26 5.36 -1.64
N CYS A 46 -1.09 5.65 -1.09
CA CYS A 46 -0.01 4.68 -0.98
C CYS A 46 0.11 4.24 0.48
N SER A 47 0.05 2.93 0.71
CA SER A 47 0.46 2.37 1.99
C SER A 47 1.98 2.41 2.10
N THR A 48 2.49 2.53 3.32
CA THR A 48 3.91 2.40 3.62
C THR A 48 4.09 1.24 4.59
N GLY A 49 5.15 0.46 4.39
CA GLY A 49 5.63 -0.53 5.37
C GLY A 49 6.73 0.02 6.29
N SER A 50 7.24 1.23 6.02
CA SER A 50 8.26 1.88 6.83
C SER A 50 7.61 2.63 7.99
N ASN A 51 7.98 2.27 9.23
CA ASN A 51 7.50 2.89 10.46
C ASN A 51 5.96 3.02 10.55
N SER A 52 5.23 2.03 10.03
CA SER A 52 3.78 2.01 10.00
C SER A 52 3.20 1.12 11.10
N PRO A 53 2.38 1.63 12.03
CA PRO A 53 1.68 0.78 12.99
C PRO A 53 0.68 -0.14 12.29
N ALA A 54 0.68 -1.41 12.66
CA ALA A 54 -0.22 -2.42 12.10
C ALA A 54 -1.60 -2.35 12.75
N TYR A 55 -2.55 -1.65 12.12
CA TYR A 55 -3.94 -1.58 12.57
C TYR A 55 -4.80 -2.68 11.93
N PRO A 56 -5.46 -3.56 12.71
CA PRO A 56 -6.27 -4.66 12.19
C PRO A 56 -7.45 -4.19 11.32
N SER A 57 -8.08 -3.07 11.67
CA SER A 57 -9.22 -2.50 10.93
C SER A 57 -8.82 -2.05 9.53
N PHE A 58 -7.65 -1.43 9.38
CA PHE A 58 -7.12 -1.02 8.08
C PHE A 58 -6.73 -2.23 7.21
N LYS A 59 -6.13 -3.25 7.81
CA LYS A 59 -5.83 -4.50 7.10
C LYS A 59 -7.11 -5.17 6.58
N LEU A 60 -8.14 -5.24 7.42
CA LEU A 60 -9.44 -5.77 7.03
C LEU A 60 -10.06 -4.99 5.87
N LEU A 61 -9.97 -3.65 5.89
CA LEU A 61 -10.43 -2.80 4.78
C LEU A 61 -9.72 -3.18 3.47
N LEU A 62 -8.39 -3.29 3.48
CA LEU A 62 -7.61 -3.68 2.30
C LEU A 62 -7.98 -5.08 1.80
N ASP A 63 -8.17 -6.04 2.71
CA ASP A 63 -8.54 -7.41 2.35
C ASP A 63 -9.94 -7.46 1.72
N LYS A 64 -10.89 -6.66 2.21
CA LYS A 64 -12.23 -6.53 1.61
C LYS A 64 -12.18 -5.91 0.21
N VAL A 65 -11.43 -4.82 0.03
CA VAL A 65 -11.26 -4.20 -1.30
C VAL A 65 -10.58 -5.16 -2.27
N ARG A 66 -9.59 -5.93 -1.80
CA ARG A 66 -8.94 -6.99 -2.60
C ARG A 66 -9.92 -8.09 -3.00
N ALA A 67 -10.81 -8.50 -2.10
CA ALA A 67 -11.84 -9.48 -2.38
C ALA A 67 -12.85 -8.97 -3.42
N GLN A 68 -13.29 -7.71 -3.30
CA GLN A 68 -14.15 -7.05 -4.29
C GLN A 68 -13.48 -6.94 -5.66
N ALA A 69 -12.19 -6.58 -5.71
CA ALA A 69 -11.43 -6.53 -6.95
C ALA A 69 -11.30 -7.90 -7.65
N ARG A 70 -11.41 -9.00 -6.88
CA ARG A 70 -11.46 -10.37 -7.41
C ARG A 70 -12.86 -10.84 -7.80
N GLY A 71 -13.89 -10.01 -7.61
CA GLY A 71 -15.29 -10.35 -7.91
C GLY A 71 -15.95 -11.24 -6.85
N LEU A 72 -15.40 -11.36 -5.65
CA LEU A 72 -16.02 -12.11 -4.56
C LEU A 72 -17.25 -11.36 -4.03
N SER A 73 -18.39 -12.05 -3.98
CA SER A 73 -19.62 -11.52 -3.38
C SER A 73 -19.47 -11.34 -1.87
N THR A 74 -20.13 -10.33 -1.30
CA THR A 74 -20.14 -10.05 0.14
C THR A 74 -20.77 -11.17 0.97
N THR A 75 -21.57 -12.03 0.34
CA THR A 75 -22.20 -13.20 0.97
C THR A 75 -21.34 -14.46 0.90
N SER A 76 -20.23 -14.44 0.16
CA SER A 76 -19.35 -15.61 0.06
C SER A 76 -18.66 -15.90 1.39
N PRO A 77 -18.45 -17.18 1.75
CA PRO A 77 -17.76 -17.56 2.98
C PRO A 77 -16.30 -17.08 3.01
N ASP A 78 -15.70 -16.89 1.83
CA ASP A 78 -14.33 -16.41 1.66
C ASP A 78 -14.20 -14.88 1.79
N PHE A 79 -15.32 -14.15 1.94
CA PHE A 79 -15.28 -12.71 2.11
C PHE A 79 -14.73 -12.35 3.50
N PRO A 80 -13.72 -11.48 3.59
CA PRO A 80 -13.08 -11.20 4.88
C PRO A 80 -14.01 -10.41 5.80
N LEU A 81 -14.47 -11.08 6.85
CA LEU A 81 -15.28 -10.50 7.92
C LEU A 81 -14.40 -10.09 9.11
N PRO A 82 -14.84 -9.10 9.91
CA PRO A 82 -14.20 -8.81 11.19
C PRO A 82 -14.14 -10.08 12.04
N ARG A 83 -13.00 -10.33 12.70
CA ARG A 83 -12.88 -11.49 13.58
C ARG A 83 -13.90 -11.38 14.73
N PRO A 84 -14.54 -12.49 15.14
CA PRO A 84 -15.37 -12.51 16.33
C PRO A 84 -14.59 -11.95 17.53
N PHE A 85 -15.26 -11.16 18.37
CA PHE A 85 -14.69 -10.54 19.56
C PHE A 85 -13.50 -9.57 19.34
N SER A 86 -13.20 -9.22 18.09
CA SER A 86 -12.33 -8.06 17.84
C SER A 86 -13.11 -6.77 18.11
N LYS A 87 -12.40 -5.72 18.56
CA LYS A 87 -12.94 -4.36 18.66
C LYS A 87 -12.45 -3.55 17.45
N PRO A 88 -13.01 -3.75 16.25
CA PRO A 88 -12.60 -2.98 15.09
C PRO A 88 -13.00 -1.52 15.27
N ASP A 89 -12.19 -0.63 14.70
CA ASP A 89 -12.54 0.79 14.63
C ASP A 89 -13.73 0.99 13.69
N GLN A 90 -14.87 1.40 14.25
CA GLN A 90 -16.11 1.65 13.52
C GLN A 90 -15.90 2.67 12.41
N ARG A 91 -15.13 3.73 12.65
CA ARG A 91 -14.96 4.80 11.67
C ARG A 91 -14.18 4.36 10.44
N VAL A 92 -13.29 3.36 10.58
CA VAL A 92 -12.59 2.74 9.45
C VAL A 92 -13.50 1.74 8.74
N LEU A 93 -14.38 1.05 9.46
CA LEU A 93 -15.39 0.18 8.86
C LEU A 93 -16.42 0.96 8.04
N ASP A 94 -16.82 2.15 8.49
CA ASP A 94 -17.80 3.00 7.79
C ASP A 94 -17.27 3.45 6.41
N LEU A 95 -15.96 3.66 6.28
CA LEU A 95 -15.33 3.96 4.99
C LEU A 95 -15.50 2.84 3.95
N PHE A 96 -15.71 1.59 4.39
CA PHE A 96 -15.91 0.47 3.47
C PHE A 96 -17.18 0.63 2.64
N ALA A 97 -18.23 1.26 3.18
CA ALA A 97 -19.45 1.47 2.41
C ALA A 97 -19.14 2.26 1.12
N GLY A 98 -18.23 3.23 1.21
CA GLY A 98 -17.78 4.00 0.06
C GLY A 98 -16.72 3.36 -0.83
N ALA A 99 -16.26 2.15 -0.51
CA ALA A 99 -15.14 1.52 -1.19
C ALA A 99 -15.50 0.85 -2.53
N GLU A 100 -16.79 0.80 -2.90
CA GLU A 100 -17.28 0.13 -4.13
C GLU A 100 -16.69 0.70 -5.44
N GLY A 101 -16.16 1.92 -5.42
CA GLY A 101 -15.46 2.55 -6.56
C GLY A 101 -13.93 2.56 -6.44
N VAL A 102 -13.36 2.03 -5.36
CA VAL A 102 -11.93 2.13 -5.06
C VAL A 102 -11.18 0.96 -5.68
N LYS A 103 -10.21 1.26 -6.55
CA LYS A 103 -9.32 0.25 -7.14
C LYS A 103 -8.07 0.08 -6.26
N LEU A 104 -7.78 -1.16 -5.89
CA LEU A 104 -6.54 -1.53 -5.22
C LEU A 104 -5.53 -2.04 -6.26
N VAL A 105 -4.30 -1.52 -6.20
CA VAL A 105 -3.17 -1.99 -6.99
C VAL A 105 -2.14 -2.59 -6.05
N ASP A 106 -2.02 -3.91 -6.06
CA ASP A 106 -0.98 -4.63 -5.30
C ASP A 106 0.35 -4.54 -6.07
N LEU A 107 1.33 -3.83 -5.50
CA LEU A 107 2.67 -3.74 -6.06
C LEU A 107 3.45 -5.04 -5.79
N LYS A 108 4.08 -5.58 -6.84
CA LYS A 108 4.91 -6.80 -6.78
C LYS A 108 6.34 -6.48 -7.20
N GLY A 109 7.23 -7.46 -7.05
CA GLY A 109 8.59 -7.38 -7.60
C GLY A 109 8.58 -7.22 -9.13
N LEU A 110 9.67 -6.66 -9.65
CA LEU A 110 9.86 -6.44 -11.09
C LEU A 110 9.83 -7.75 -11.87
N THR A 111 9.33 -7.65 -13.10
CA THR A 111 9.47 -8.70 -14.09
C THR A 111 10.94 -8.91 -14.46
N VAL A 112 11.25 -10.04 -15.13
CA VAL A 112 12.62 -10.33 -15.60
C VAL A 112 13.18 -9.23 -16.52
N PRO A 113 12.46 -8.76 -17.57
CA PRO A 113 12.97 -7.70 -18.43
C PRO A 113 13.13 -6.36 -17.70
N GLU A 114 12.20 -6.00 -16.80
CA GLU A 114 12.32 -4.79 -16.00
C GLU A 114 13.52 -4.84 -15.04
N SER A 115 13.75 -5.99 -14.40
CA SER A 115 14.91 -6.20 -13.52
C SER A 115 16.22 -6.06 -14.29
N LYS A 116 16.28 -6.60 -15.52
CA LYS A 116 17.44 -6.45 -16.40
C LYS A 116 17.67 -4.98 -16.75
N GLY A 117 16.64 -4.28 -17.23
CA GLY A 117 16.76 -2.85 -17.57
C GLY A 117 17.15 -1.99 -16.37
N TYR A 118 16.64 -2.29 -15.19
CA TYR A 118 17.00 -1.60 -13.94
C TYR A 118 18.47 -1.80 -13.56
N LEU A 119 18.98 -3.03 -13.66
CA LEU A 119 20.39 -3.33 -13.38
C LEU A 119 21.35 -2.81 -14.46
N GLU A 120 20.92 -2.79 -15.73
CA GLU A 120 21.67 -2.17 -16.82
C GLU A 120 21.85 -0.69 -16.60
N TYR A 121 20.80 0.00 -16.12
CA TYR A 121 20.90 1.40 -15.72
C TYR A 121 21.96 1.58 -14.62
N PHE A 122 21.98 0.72 -13.59
CA PHE A 122 22.99 0.77 -12.52
C PHE A 122 24.41 0.52 -13.01
N ALA A 123 24.59 -0.37 -13.98
CA ALA A 123 25.89 -0.61 -14.60
C ALA A 123 26.35 0.60 -15.40
N LYS A 124 25.47 1.19 -16.22
CA LYS A 124 25.75 2.38 -17.04
C LYS A 124 26.01 3.62 -16.19
N SER A 125 25.34 3.75 -15.05
CA SER A 125 25.55 4.85 -14.10
C SER A 125 26.76 4.65 -13.19
N GLY A 126 27.49 3.53 -13.32
CA GLY A 126 28.67 3.23 -12.51
C GLY A 126 28.38 2.79 -11.07
N LEU A 127 27.10 2.58 -10.71
CA LEU A 127 26.71 2.07 -9.38
C LEU A 127 27.06 0.59 -9.22
N LEU A 128 26.88 -0.18 -10.30
CA LEU A 128 27.21 -1.60 -10.35
C LEU A 128 28.50 -1.80 -11.17
N LYS A 129 29.62 -2.02 -10.47
CA LYS A 129 30.93 -2.33 -11.08
C LYS A 129 31.04 -3.81 -11.45
N ALA A 130 30.11 -4.30 -12.26
CA ALA A 130 30.10 -5.69 -12.70
C ALA A 130 29.53 -5.79 -14.12
N LYS A 131 30.09 -6.71 -14.92
CA LYS A 131 29.47 -7.10 -16.18
C LYS A 131 28.12 -7.76 -15.90
N LEU A 132 27.09 -7.27 -16.58
CA LEU A 132 25.74 -7.78 -16.46
C LEU A 132 25.52 -8.86 -17.53
N ASP A 133 25.56 -10.12 -17.09
CA ASP A 133 25.15 -11.26 -17.90
C ASP A 133 23.80 -11.79 -17.38
N ASP A 134 23.06 -12.55 -18.20
CA ASP A 134 21.71 -13.02 -17.82
C ASP A 134 21.73 -13.91 -16.55
N ALA A 135 22.81 -14.67 -16.33
CA ALA A 135 23.01 -15.44 -15.10
C ALA A 135 23.11 -14.54 -13.86
N LYS A 136 23.77 -13.38 -13.98
CA LYS A 136 23.94 -12.43 -12.88
C LYS A 136 22.65 -11.66 -12.58
N VAL A 137 21.87 -11.35 -13.61
CA VAL A 137 20.51 -10.81 -13.46
C VAL A 137 19.64 -11.81 -12.71
N ALA A 138 19.69 -13.10 -13.08
CA ALA A 138 18.93 -14.15 -12.41
C ALA A 138 19.35 -14.31 -10.94
N GLU A 139 20.65 -14.27 -10.65
CA GLU A 139 21.21 -14.31 -9.30
C GLU A 139 20.71 -13.16 -8.42
N LEU A 140 20.91 -11.91 -8.86
CA LEU A 140 20.49 -10.71 -8.13
C LEU A 140 18.97 -10.65 -7.94
N ARG A 141 18.22 -11.12 -8.93
CA ARG A 141 16.76 -11.23 -8.84
C ARG A 141 16.34 -12.32 -7.85
N GLY A 142 17.03 -13.46 -7.82
CA GLY A 142 16.81 -14.53 -6.85
C GLY A 142 17.02 -14.04 -5.42
N PHE A 143 18.11 -13.32 -5.17
CA PHE A 143 18.40 -12.77 -3.84
C PHE A 143 17.47 -11.64 -3.41
N SER A 144 16.89 -10.88 -4.35
CA SER A 144 15.90 -9.84 -4.06
C SER A 144 14.45 -10.36 -3.99
N ALA A 145 14.28 -11.64 -3.61
CA ALA A 145 12.99 -12.30 -3.49
C ALA A 145 12.09 -12.18 -4.74
N GLY A 146 12.71 -12.31 -5.92
CA GLY A 146 12.00 -12.22 -7.20
C GLY A 146 11.90 -10.80 -7.77
N GLY A 147 12.81 -9.90 -7.42
CA GLY A 147 12.91 -8.56 -8.02
C GLY A 147 12.26 -7.45 -7.20
N ILE A 148 12.22 -7.54 -5.87
CA ILE A 148 11.81 -6.42 -5.02
C ILE A 148 12.82 -5.28 -5.23
N VAL A 149 12.34 -4.14 -5.75
CA VAL A 149 13.19 -3.01 -6.17
C VAL A 149 14.13 -2.54 -5.07
N GLY A 150 13.64 -2.41 -3.82
CA GLY A 150 14.46 -1.96 -2.70
C GLY A 150 15.61 -2.91 -2.37
N GLU A 151 15.36 -4.22 -2.36
CA GLU A 151 16.41 -5.22 -2.12
C GLU A 151 17.33 -5.36 -3.33
N LEU A 152 16.79 -5.29 -4.55
CA LEU A 152 17.56 -5.30 -5.79
C LEU A 152 18.50 -4.10 -5.84
N ALA A 153 18.04 -2.92 -5.42
CA ALA A 153 18.84 -1.72 -5.33
C ALA A 153 19.97 -1.87 -4.30
N LYS A 154 19.65 -2.37 -3.11
CA LYS A 154 20.61 -2.61 -2.03
C LYS A 154 21.70 -3.61 -2.42
N LEU A 155 21.37 -4.64 -3.19
CA LEU A 155 22.33 -5.62 -3.70
C LEU A 155 23.14 -5.05 -4.87
N GLY A 156 22.50 -4.31 -5.78
CA GLY A 156 23.13 -3.73 -6.96
C GLY A 156 24.02 -2.51 -6.69
N SER A 157 23.73 -1.73 -5.64
CA SER A 157 24.48 -0.52 -5.27
C SER A 157 25.61 -0.77 -4.28
N ARG A 158 25.74 -2.00 -3.75
CA ARG A 158 26.80 -2.33 -2.81
C ARG A 158 28.13 -2.36 -3.55
N ILE A 159 28.79 -1.21 -3.55
CA ILE A 159 30.23 -1.10 -3.79
C ILE A 159 30.88 -1.88 -2.65
N ARG A 160 31.33 -3.11 -2.93
CA ARG A 160 32.37 -3.73 -2.10
C ARG A 160 33.63 -2.90 -2.35
N THR A 161 33.92 -1.98 -1.43
CA THR A 161 35.27 -1.45 -1.24
C THR A 161 36.18 -2.55 -0.76
#